data_AF-A0A6V7JIU3-F1
#
_entry.id   AF-A0A6V7JIU3-F1
#
_cell.length_a   1.000
_cell.length_b   1.000
_cell.length_c   1.000
_cell.angle_alpha   90.00
_cell.angle_beta   90.00
_cell.angle_gamma   90.00
#
_symmetry.space_group_name_H-M   'P 1'
#
loop_
_entity.id
_entity.type
_entity.pdbx_description
1 polymer ?
#
loop_
_entity_poly.entity_id
_entity_poly.type
_entity_poly.pdbx_seq_one_letter_code
_entity_poly.pdbx_strand_id
1 'polypeptide(L)' 'KCARYCSWHRDPFAFSIDAFTIDWGDYFFYSFPPFSMILSTIRKILLDKATGIVV' A
#
# COMPACT_ATOMS: atom_id res chain seq x y z
N LYS A 1 4.94 -12.43 8.77
CA LYS A 1 3.49 -12.09 8.82
C LYS A 1 3.37 -10.70 9.44
N CYS A 2 2.75 -9.73 8.74
CA CYS A 2 2.61 -8.35 9.22
C CYS A 2 1.40 -8.22 10.16
N ALA A 3 1.51 -7.36 11.19
CA ALA A 3 0.41 -7.11 12.13
C ALA A 3 -0.69 -6.20 11.52
N ARG A 4 -0.32 -5.35 10.56
CA ARG A 4 -1.22 -4.46 9.83
C ARG A 4 -0.98 -4.65 8.33
N TYR A 5 -2.03 -4.93 7.57
CA TYR A 5 -1.97 -5.10 6.12
C TYR A 5 -3.24 -4.59 5.45
N CYS A 6 -3.13 -4.25 4.18
CA CYS A 6 -4.27 -3.97 3.31
C CYS A 6 -4.56 -5.20 2.46
N SER A 7 -5.82 -5.49 2.20
CA SER A 7 -6.25 -6.61 1.37
C SER A 7 -7.25 -6.14 0.34
N TRP A 8 -6.96 -6.40 -0.93
CA TRP A 8 -7.88 -6.06 -2.04
C TRP A 8 -9.25 -6.71 -1.88
N HIS A 9 -9.30 -7.89 -1.26
CA HIS A 9 -10.54 -8.57 -0.92
C HIS A 9 -10.99 -8.16 0.48
N ARG A 10 -12.31 -8.15 0.70
CA ARG A 10 -12.90 -7.95 2.02
C ARG A 10 -12.35 -8.98 3.00
N ASP A 11 -11.48 -8.52 3.88
CA ASP A 11 -10.92 -9.29 4.97
C ASP A 11 -11.23 -8.54 6.27
N PRO A 12 -11.96 -9.16 7.22
CA PRO A 12 -12.33 -8.50 8.47
C PRO A 12 -11.12 -8.12 9.34
N PHE A 13 -9.94 -8.68 9.09
CA PHE A 13 -8.70 -8.36 9.80
C PHE A 13 -7.79 -7.39 9.05
N ALA A 14 -8.12 -7.05 7.80
CA ALA A 14 -7.37 -6.04 7.07
C ALA A 14 -7.68 -4.64 7.61
N PHE A 15 -6.64 -3.81 7.65
CA PHE A 15 -6.74 -2.43 8.08
C PHE A 15 -7.50 -1.56 7.07
N SER A 16 -7.30 -1.82 5.78
CA SER A 16 -8.05 -1.21 4.69
C SER A 16 -8.19 -2.20 3.53
N ILE A 17 -9.26 -2.05 2.77
CA ILE A 17 -9.47 -2.82 1.54
C ILE A 17 -8.66 -2.21 0.40
N ASP A 18 -8.68 -0.88 0.30
CA ASP A 18 -7.91 -0.14 -0.70
C ASP A 18 -6.72 0.54 -0.02
N ALA A 19 -5.52 0.20 -0.45
CA ALA A 19 -4.32 0.84 0.05
C ALA A 19 -4.16 2.28 -0.48
N PHE A 20 -4.77 2.65 -1.60
CA PHE A 20 -4.61 4.00 -2.18
C PHE A 20 -5.40 5.09 -1.44
N THR A 21 -6.33 4.70 -0.57
CA THR A 21 -7.14 5.65 0.24
C THR A 21 -6.48 6.07 1.54
N ILE A 22 -5.42 5.36 1.96
CA ILE A 22 -4.66 5.71 3.16
C ILE A 22 -3.46 6.59 2.81
N ASP A 23 -3.01 7.38 3.77
CA ASP A 23 -1.74 8.11 3.67
C ASP A 23 -0.58 7.14 3.92
N TRP A 24 0.37 7.06 2.98
CA TRP A 24 1.54 6.19 3.08
C TRP A 24 2.70 6.89 3.78
N GLY A 25 2.68 8.22 3.91
CA GLY A 25 3.77 9.03 4.47
C GLY A 25 4.14 8.66 5.91
N ASP A 26 3.16 8.23 6.70
CA ASP A 26 3.34 7.83 8.10
C ASP A 26 3.88 6.40 8.27
N TYR A 27 4.09 5.66 7.18
CA TYR A 27 4.43 4.24 7.23
C TYR A 27 5.71 3.93 6.44
N PHE A 28 6.59 3.12 7.05
CA PHE A 28 7.55 2.33 6.29
C PHE A 28 6.91 1.00 5.91
N PHE A 29 6.54 0.87 4.63
CA PHE A 29 5.69 -0.22 4.17
C PHE A 29 6.38 -1.15 3.17
N TYR A 30 5.72 -2.27 2.92
CA TYR A 30 6.08 -3.21 1.87
C TYR A 30 4.88 -3.36 0.92
N SER A 31 5.10 -3.16 -0.38
CA SER A 31 4.05 -3.24 -1.40
C SER A 31 4.41 -4.28 -2.46
N PHE A 32 3.42 -5.10 -2.82
CA PHE A 32 3.49 -6.07 -3.91
C PHE A 32 2.37 -5.77 -4.93
N PRO A 33 2.46 -4.66 -5.67
CA PRO A 33 1.39 -4.27 -6.58
C PRO A 33 1.33 -5.23 -7.78
N PRO A 34 0.14 -5.56 -8.31
CA PRO A 34 0.06 -6.21 -9.61
C PRO A 34 0.72 -5.32 -10.67
N PHE A 35 1.25 -5.92 -11.74
CA PHE A 35 2.04 -5.21 -12.75
C PHE A 35 1.34 -3.97 -13.32
N SER A 36 0.03 -4.06 -13.54
CA SER A 36 -0.82 -2.95 -14.01
C SER A 36 -0.91 -1.76 -13.05
N MET A 37 -0.58 -1.94 -11.78
CA MET A 37 -0.70 -0.93 -10.71
C MET A 37 0.67 -0.38 -10.25
N ILE A 38 1.78 -0.82 -10.85
CA ILE A 38 3.13 -0.35 -10.50
C ILE A 38 3.23 1.18 -10.65
N LEU A 39 2.77 1.73 -11.77
CA LEU A 39 2.85 3.18 -12.03
C LEU A 39 2.02 3.98 -11.02
N SER A 40 0.80 3.53 -10.72
CA SER A 40 -0.05 4.14 -9.70
C SER A 40 0.60 4.09 -8.32
N THR A 41 1.24 2.98 -7.98
CA THR A 41 1.98 2.77 -6.73
C THR A 41 3.14 3.75 -6.60
N ILE A 42 4.00 3.86 -7.62
CA ILE A 42 5.12 4.81 -7.63
C ILE A 42 4.60 6.25 -7.50
N ARG A 43 3.53 6.60 -8.24
CA ARG A 43 2.91 7.93 -8.14
C ARG A 43 2.40 8.22 -6.73
N LYS A 44 1.76 7.24 -6.08
CA LYS A 44 1.27 7.37 -4.70
C LYS A 44 2.42 7.60 -3.71
N ILE A 45 3.51 6.86 -3.84
CA ILE A 45 4.73 7.03 -3.02
C ILE A 45 5.27 8.46 -3.14
N LEU A 46 5.34 9.00 -4.35
CA LEU A 46 5.82 10.37 -4.59
C LEU A 46 4.88 11.43 -4.01
N LEU A 47 3.56 11.26 -4.19
CA LEU A 47 2.55 12.21 -3.70
C LEU A 47 2.52 12.29 -2.18
N ASP A 48 2.57 11.14 -1.52
CA ASP A 48 2.54 11.04 -0.05
C ASP A 48 3.91 11.28 0.59
N LYS A 49 4.97 11.46 -0.22
CA LYS A 49 6.37 11.52 0.24
C LYS A 49 6.74 10.31 1.12
N ALA A 50 6.19 9.15 0.76
CA ALA A 50 6.35 7.92 1.52
C ALA A 50 7.66 7.22 1.20
N THR A 51 8.10 6.33 2.10
CA THR A 51 9.27 5.48 1.89
C THR A 51 8.90 4.03 2.16
N GLY A 52 9.26 3.12 1.25
CA GLY A 52 8.94 1.71 1.40
C GLY A 52 9.64 0.84 0.37
N ILE A 53 9.48 -0.47 0.51
CA ILE A 53 10.02 -1.47 -0.42
C ILE A 53 8.89 -1.91 -1.35
N VAL A 54 9.14 -1.83 -2.66
CA VAL A 54 8.22 -2.33 -3.70
C VAL A 54 8.88 -3.53 -4.38
N VAL A 55 8.15 -4.64 -4.46
CA VAL A 55 8.58 -5.90 -5.11
C VAL A 55 7.56 -6.33 -6.14
#